data_AF-A0A382S3E6-F1
#
_entry.id   AF-A0A382S3E6-F1
#
_cell.length_a   1.000
_cell.length_b   1.000
_cell.length_c   1.000
_cell.angle_alpha   90.00
_cell.angle_beta   90.00
_cell.angle_gamma   90.00
#
_symmetry.space_group_name_H-M   'P 1'
#
loop_
_entity.id
_entity.type
_entity.pdbx_description
1 polymer ?
#
loop_
_entity_poly.entity_id
_entity_poly.type
_entity_poly.pdbx_seq_one_letter_code
_entity_poly.pdbx_strand_id
1 'polypeptide(L)'
;MGFQSHYEIEVDLKKFLKKILKSKDGEKFLTHQVNDDVGLVEAPNNDALTWLELRNSKIAWCMKDDDGEHELQLYEPTIKGLDESILEVYGRQDEIRDHKKFKDEIISLSK
;
A
#
# COMPACT_ATOMS: atom_id res chain seq x y z
N MET A 1 -17.59 7.36 3.56
CA MET A 1 -17.50 6.24 4.52
C MET A 1 -16.15 5.60 4.27
N GLY A 2 -15.23 5.72 5.24
CA GLY A 2 -13.85 5.24 5.07
C GLY A 2 -13.79 3.72 5.05
N PHE A 3 -12.86 3.18 4.27
CA PHE A 3 -12.53 1.76 4.29
C PHE A 3 -12.07 1.42 5.71
N GLN A 4 -12.90 0.68 6.44
CA GLN A 4 -12.44 -0.02 7.63
C GLN A 4 -11.95 -1.37 7.15
N SER A 5 -10.64 -1.56 7.25
CA SER A 5 -9.96 -2.76 6.77
C SER A 5 -10.55 -4.04 7.33
N HIS A 6 -11.17 -4.01 8.52
CA HIS A 6 -11.85 -5.10 9.23
C HIS A 6 -11.38 -6.47 8.71
N TYR A 7 -10.05 -6.67 8.78
CA TYR A 7 -9.47 -7.95 8.44
C TYR A 7 -9.93 -8.85 9.56
N GLU A 8 -11.00 -9.61 9.33
CA GLU A 8 -11.56 -10.61 10.25
C GLU A 8 -10.52 -11.63 10.77
N ILE A 9 -9.29 -11.60 10.25
CA ILE A 9 -8.20 -12.47 10.66
C ILE A 9 -6.95 -11.61 10.91
N GLU A 10 -6.77 -11.20 12.16
CA GLU A 10 -5.54 -10.58 12.70
C GLU A 10 -4.26 -11.37 12.34
N VAL A 11 -4.40 -12.66 12.02
CA VAL A 11 -3.33 -13.57 11.61
C VAL A 11 -2.73 -13.20 10.25
N ASP A 12 -3.51 -12.72 9.29
CA ASP A 12 -3.00 -12.48 7.93
C ASP A 12 -2.20 -11.18 7.85
N LEU A 13 -2.65 -10.11 8.51
CA LEU A 13 -1.84 -8.90 8.70
C LEU A 13 -0.56 -9.19 9.49
N LYS A 14 -0.62 -10.06 10.51
CA LYS A 14 0.58 -10.50 11.25
C LYS A 14 1.58 -11.23 10.34
N LYS A 15 1.11 -12.08 9.42
CA LYS A 15 1.97 -12.76 8.44
C LYS A 15 2.57 -11.76 7.46
N PHE A 16 1.76 -10.86 6.93
CA PHE A 16 2.23 -9.85 5.99
C PHE A 16 3.28 -8.94 6.63
N LEU A 17 3.00 -8.44 7.83
CA LEU A 17 3.93 -7.64 8.62
C LEU A 17 5.26 -8.39 8.83
N LYS A 18 5.19 -9.68 9.22
CA LYS A 18 6.38 -10.49 9.41
C LYS A 18 7.18 -10.70 8.12
N LYS A 19 6.52 -10.73 6.96
CA LYS A 19 7.17 -10.81 5.65
C LYS A 19 7.90 -9.52 5.32
N ILE A 20 7.24 -8.37 5.48
CA ILE A 20 7.84 -7.04 5.28
C ILE A 20 9.04 -6.85 6.21
N LEU A 21 8.93 -7.20 7.50
CA LEU A 21 10.05 -7.04 8.45
C LEU A 21 11.24 -7.97 8.20
N LYS A 22 11.07 -9.00 7.37
CA LYS A 22 12.14 -9.90 6.93
C LYS A 22 12.68 -9.55 5.54
N SER A 23 12.03 -8.62 4.85
CA SER A 23 12.40 -8.21 3.50
C SER A 23 13.68 -7.38 3.51
N LYS A 24 14.25 -7.17 2.34
CA LYS A 24 15.32 -6.20 2.19
C LYS A 24 14.76 -4.78 2.25
N ASP A 25 15.59 -3.82 2.66
CA ASP A 25 15.25 -2.40 2.57
C ASP A 25 15.01 -2.04 1.09
N GLY A 26 13.91 -1.35 0.81
CA GLY A 26 13.46 -1.01 -0.55
C GLY A 26 12.80 -2.15 -1.34
N GLU A 27 12.55 -3.31 -0.72
CA GLU A 27 11.73 -4.36 -1.33
C GLU A 27 10.26 -3.90 -1.40
N LYS A 28 9.68 -3.89 -2.61
CA LYS A 28 8.33 -3.38 -2.85
C LYS A 28 7.26 -4.46 -2.66
N PHE A 29 6.18 -4.09 -2.00
CA PHE A 29 4.99 -4.88 -1.77
C PHE A 29 3.76 -4.08 -2.18
N LEU A 30 2.65 -4.77 -2.49
CA LEU A 30 1.35 -4.15 -2.75
C LEU A 30 1.46 -2.97 -3.74
N THR A 31 2.10 -3.23 -4.89
CA THR A 31 2.38 -2.21 -5.90
C THR A 31 1.20 -2.09 -6.85
N HIS A 32 0.64 -0.90 -6.95
CA HIS A 32 -0.51 -0.61 -7.81
C HIS A 32 -0.28 0.65 -8.62
N GLN A 33 -0.92 0.70 -9.79
CA GLN A 33 -1.03 1.93 -10.56
C GLN A 33 -2.00 2.89 -9.89
N VAL A 34 -1.60 4.16 -9.87
CA VAL A 34 -2.47 5.28 -9.54
C VAL A 34 -2.94 5.82 -10.88
N ASN A 35 -4.26 5.80 -11.12
CA ASN A 35 -4.80 6.34 -12.37
C ASN A 35 -4.85 7.87 -12.30
N ASP A 36 -4.79 8.50 -13.47
CA ASP A 36 -4.96 9.94 -13.63
C ASP A 36 -6.32 10.38 -13.04
N ASP A 37 -6.26 11.21 -12.00
CA ASP A 37 -7.43 11.89 -11.45
C ASP A 37 -7.24 13.39 -11.69
N VAL A 38 -8.08 13.93 -12.57
CA VAL A 38 -8.04 15.31 -13.04
C VAL A 38 -8.15 16.28 -11.85
N GLY A 39 -7.00 16.75 -11.36
CA GLY A 39 -6.87 17.71 -10.27
C GLY A 39 -6.24 17.20 -8.98
N LEU A 40 -5.86 15.91 -8.89
CA LEU A 40 -5.17 15.33 -7.71
C LEU A 40 -3.92 14.52 -8.05
N VAL A 41 -3.86 13.87 -9.22
CA VAL A 41 -2.67 13.15 -9.73
C VAL A 41 -2.65 13.29 -11.24
N GLU A 42 -1.69 14.03 -11.79
CA GLU A 42 -1.44 14.05 -13.23
C GLU A 42 -0.60 12.81 -13.58
N ALA A 43 -1.20 11.85 -14.28
CA ALA A 43 -0.54 10.64 -14.75
C ALA A 43 -0.80 10.43 -16.25
N PRO A 44 -0.37 11.37 -17.13
CA PRO A 44 -0.70 11.35 -18.55
C PRO A 44 -0.21 10.09 -19.29
N ASN A 45 0.71 9.31 -18.70
CA ASN A 45 1.20 8.04 -19.25
C ASN A 45 0.76 6.80 -18.45
N ASN A 46 -0.08 6.93 -17.41
CA ASN A 46 -0.40 5.87 -16.44
C ASN A 46 0.83 5.26 -15.74
N ASP A 47 1.88 6.05 -15.55
CA ASP A 47 3.13 5.59 -14.92
C ASP A 47 3.19 5.89 -13.41
N ALA A 48 2.15 6.53 -12.87
CA ALA A 48 2.04 6.77 -11.43
C ALA A 48 1.82 5.46 -10.66
N LEU A 49 2.58 5.28 -9.58
CA LEU A 49 2.61 4.04 -8.80
C LEU A 49 2.54 4.34 -7.31
N THR A 50 1.84 3.47 -6.58
CA THR A 50 1.86 3.41 -5.11
C THR A 50 2.35 2.03 -4.66
N TRP A 51 3.16 1.96 -3.62
CA TRP A 51 3.64 0.70 -3.03
C TRP A 51 3.97 0.83 -1.56
N LEU A 52 4.14 -0.32 -0.89
CA LEU A 52 4.72 -0.42 0.45
C LEU A 52 6.15 -0.94 0.35
N GLU A 53 7.06 -0.43 1.17
CA GLU A 53 8.41 -0.97 1.31
C GLU A 53 8.88 -0.96 2.77
N LEU A 54 9.85 -1.80 3.10
CA LEU A 54 10.60 -1.63 4.33
C LEU A 54 11.63 -0.54 4.11
N ARG A 55 11.62 0.50 4.95
CA ARG A 55 12.62 1.57 4.93
C ARG A 55 13.03 1.96 6.34
N ASN A 56 14.32 1.91 6.65
CA ASN A 56 14.84 2.26 7.98
C ASN A 56 14.13 1.50 9.13
N SER A 57 13.84 0.21 8.92
CA SER A 57 13.08 -0.63 9.87
C SER A 57 11.64 -0.17 10.14
N LYS A 58 11.09 0.72 9.31
CA LYS A 58 9.69 1.16 9.32
C LYS A 58 9.00 0.72 8.04
N ILE A 59 7.67 0.71 8.07
CA ILE A 59 6.87 0.48 6.87
C ILE A 59 6.73 1.84 6.18
N ALA A 60 7.19 1.95 4.94
CA ALA A 60 7.02 3.14 4.14
C ALA A 60 5.90 2.91 3.13
N TRP A 61 4.93 3.81 3.11
CA TRP A 61 4.08 4.02 1.95
C TRP A 61 4.81 4.98 1.01
N CYS A 62 4.93 4.59 -0.24
CA CYS A 62 5.61 5.36 -1.28
C CYS A 62 4.66 5.54 -2.45
N MET A 63 4.60 6.77 -2.96
CA MET A 63 3.95 7.08 -4.22
C MET A 63 4.93 7.82 -5.11
N LYS A 64 4.85 7.54 -6.40
CA LYS A 64 5.56 8.26 -7.44
C LYS A 64 4.52 8.70 -8.46
N ASP A 65 4.39 10.01 -8.67
CA ASP A 65 3.61 10.57 -9.76
C ASP A 65 4.45 10.69 -11.05
N ASP A 66 3.81 11.12 -12.14
CA ASP A 66 4.46 11.31 -13.44
C ASP A 66 5.37 12.56 -13.48
N ASP A 67 5.16 13.53 -12.57
CA ASP A 67 5.97 14.75 -12.45
C ASP A 67 7.24 14.59 -11.59
N GLY A 68 7.41 13.41 -10.98
CA GLY A 68 8.58 13.06 -10.19
C GLY A 68 8.51 13.51 -8.72
N GLU A 69 7.37 13.97 -8.23
CA GLU A 69 7.14 14.08 -6.80
C GLU A 69 6.98 12.68 -6.21
N HIS A 70 7.82 12.43 -5.19
CA HIS A 70 7.81 11.19 -4.44
C HIS A 70 7.18 11.48 -3.08
N GLU A 71 5.91 11.10 -2.89
CA GLU A 71 5.33 11.10 -1.55
C GLU A 71 5.85 9.88 -0.78
N LEU A 72 6.31 10.12 0.45
CA LEU A 72 6.78 9.07 1.34
C LEU A 72 6.25 9.31 2.75
N GLN A 73 5.53 8.32 3.27
CA GLN A 73 5.03 8.34 4.63
C GLN A 73 5.51 7.10 5.39
N LEU A 74 6.04 7.32 6.59
CA LEU A 74 6.58 6.26 7.44
C LEU A 74 5.58 5.89 8.54
N TYR A 75 5.36 4.59 8.68
CA TYR A 75 4.50 3.98 9.69
C TYR A 75 5.31 3.09 10.61
N GLU A 76 4.86 3.00 11.86
CA GLU A 76 5.44 2.08 12.82
C GLU A 76 5.23 0.63 12.37
N PRO A 77 6.23 -0.27 12.56
CA PRO A 77 6.17 -1.68 12.15
C PRO A 77 5.25 -2.51 13.06
N THR A 78 4.00 -2.10 13.15
CA THR A 78 2.94 -2.68 13.97
C THR A 78 1.76 -3.04 13.08
N ILE A 79 0.83 -3.86 13.58
CA ILE A 79 -0.39 -4.19 12.82
C ILE A 79 -1.16 -2.91 12.49
N LYS A 80 -1.24 -1.96 13.42
CA LYS A 80 -1.91 -0.67 13.21
C LYS A 80 -1.22 0.15 12.12
N GLY A 81 0.11 0.27 12.16
CA GLY A 81 0.85 1.01 11.14
C GLY A 81 0.81 0.35 9.77
N LEU A 82 0.83 -0.98 9.71
CA LEU A 82 0.61 -1.72 8.47
C LEU A 82 -0.81 -1.47 7.93
N ASP A 83 -1.82 -1.55 8.79
CA ASP A 83 -3.21 -1.29 8.42
C ASP A 83 -3.36 0.11 7.83
N GLU A 84 -2.88 1.14 8.53
CA GLU A 84 -2.87 2.53 8.07
C GLU A 84 -2.14 2.69 6.72
N SER A 85 -0.98 2.06 6.54
CA SER A 85 -0.26 2.12 5.26
C SER A 85 -1.02 1.45 4.10
N ILE A 86 -1.75 0.37 4.37
CA ILE A 86 -2.60 -0.30 3.38
C ILE A 86 -3.79 0.58 3.02
N LEU A 87 -4.32 1.38 3.96
CA LEU A 87 -5.38 2.34 3.69
C LEU A 87 -4.95 3.40 2.67
N GLU A 88 -3.72 3.90 2.76
CA GLU A 88 -3.22 4.86 1.76
C GLU A 88 -3.14 4.24 0.37
N VAL A 89 -2.54 3.05 0.27
CA VAL A 89 -2.45 2.31 -1.00
C VAL A 89 -3.83 2.07 -1.59
N TYR A 90 -4.79 1.70 -0.76
CA TYR A 90 -6.17 1.47 -1.20
C TYR A 90 -6.88 2.77 -1.60
N GLY A 91 -6.73 3.83 -0.80
CA GLY A 91 -7.41 5.11 -1.00
C GLY A 91 -6.99 5.87 -2.26
N ARG A 92 -5.80 5.58 -2.80
CA ARG A 92 -5.28 6.17 -4.04
C ARG A 92 -5.63 5.35 -5.29
N GLN A 93 -6.34 4.24 -5.16
CA GLN A 93 -6.75 3.40 -6.29
C GLN A 93 -8.21 3.65 -6.65
N ASP A 94 -8.46 4.46 -7.68
CA ASP A 94 -9.81 4.73 -8.18
C ASP A 94 -10.53 3.48 -8.73
N GLU A 95 -9.77 2.47 -9.17
CA GLU A 95 -10.32 1.28 -9.84
C GLU A 95 -10.64 0.11 -8.91
N ILE A 96 -10.08 0.05 -7.69
CA ILE A 96 -10.44 -1.03 -6.76
C ILE A 96 -11.74 -0.70 -6.04
N ARG A 97 -12.85 -0.90 -6.77
CA ARG A 97 -14.20 -0.97 -6.20
C ARG A 97 -14.50 -2.32 -5.54
N ASP A 98 -13.57 -3.27 -5.60
CA ASP A 98 -13.71 -4.63 -5.06
C ASP A 98 -12.80 -4.85 -3.85
N HIS A 99 -13.33 -4.56 -2.66
CA HIS A 99 -12.64 -4.77 -1.37
C HIS A 99 -12.17 -6.21 -1.18
N LYS A 100 -12.91 -7.20 -1.71
CA LYS A 100 -12.61 -8.60 -1.51
C LYS A 100 -11.36 -8.99 -2.31
N LYS A 101 -11.28 -8.53 -3.56
CA LYS A 101 -10.12 -8.78 -4.42
C LYS A 101 -8.82 -8.24 -3.82
N PHE A 102 -8.86 -7.02 -3.25
CA PHE A 102 -7.70 -6.41 -2.59
C PHE A 102 -7.28 -7.16 -1.32
N LYS A 103 -8.26 -7.58 -0.51
CA LYS A 103 -8.03 -8.43 0.67
C LYS A 103 -7.40 -9.78 0.29
N ASP A 104 -7.90 -10.43 -0.76
CA ASP A 104 -7.38 -11.70 -1.25
C ASP A 104 -5.92 -11.58 -1.77
N GLU A 105 -5.58 -10.45 -2.39
CA GLU A 105 -4.21 -10.15 -2.81
C GLU A 105 -3.25 -10.04 -1.61
N ILE A 106 -3.63 -9.28 -0.59
CA ILE A 106 -2.82 -9.14 0.64
C ILE A 106 -2.63 -10.51 1.30
N ILE A 107 -3.67 -11.34 1.35
CA ILE A 107 -3.57 -12.73 1.85
C ILE A 107 -2.61 -13.56 0.98
N SER A 108 -2.65 -13.41 -0.35
CA SER A 108 -1.73 -14.09 -1.27
C SER A 108 -0.28 -13.67 -1.06
N LEU A 109 -0.03 -12.36 -0.90
CA LEU A 109 1.28 -11.79 -0.59
C LEU A 109 1.77 -12.22 0.80
N SER A 110 0.88 -12.60 1.71
CA SER A 110 1.21 -13.05 3.07
C SER A 110 1.63 -14.52 3.16
N LYS A 111 1.50 -15.30 2.08
CA LYS A 111 1.98 -16.68 1.99
C LYS A 111 3.49 -16.72 1.78
#